data_AF-A0A235H505-F1
#
_entry.id   AF-A0A235H505-F1
#
_cell.length_a   1.000
_cell.length_b   1.000
_cell.length_c   1.000
_cell.angle_alpha   90.00
_cell.angle_beta   90.00
_cell.angle_gamma   90.00
#
_symmetry.space_group_name_H-M   'P 1'
#
loop_
_entity.id
_entity.type
_entity.pdbx_description
1 polymer ?
#
loop_
_entity_poly.entity_id
_entity_poly.type
_entity_poly.pdbx_seq_one_letter_code
_entity_poly.pdbx_strand_id
1 'polypeptide(L)'
;MSRGEVTIIRDYFSAHPVGATALPPGIAKKLARGQPLPPGIAKKVAPIELRQRVPMCMNGWECILAGADMLILDAVHGTIADIVRGVVR
;
A
#
# COMPACT_ATOMS: atom_id res chain seq x y z
N MET A 1 -6.57 9.19 -0.49
CA MET A 1 -5.36 9.91 -0.05
C MET A 1 -5.24 11.26 -0.74
N SER A 2 -4.58 12.21 -0.08
CA SER A 2 -4.21 13.50 -0.65
C SER A 2 -2.99 13.40 -1.56
N ARG A 3 -2.79 14.40 -2.44
CA ARG A 3 -1.60 14.49 -3.30
C ARG A 3 -0.31 14.55 -2.49
N GLY A 4 -0.30 15.26 -1.36
CA GLY A 4 0.87 15.38 -0.48
C GLY A 4 1.30 14.02 0.10
N GLU A 5 0.33 13.21 0.52
CA GLU A 5 0.60 11.85 1.03
C GLU A 5 1.21 10.94 -0.04
N VAL A 6 0.70 11.01 -1.28
CA VAL A 6 1.28 10.24 -2.41
C VAL A 6 2.74 10.62 -2.63
N THR A 7 3.07 11.91 -2.55
CA THR A 7 4.45 12.40 -2.68
C THR A 7 5.33 11.85 -1.57
N ILE A 8 4.91 11.95 -0.31
CA ILE A 8 5.65 11.42 0.84
C ILE A 8 5.95 9.93 0.67
N ILE A 9 4.98 9.13 0.22
CA ILE A 9 5.15 7.69 -0.01
C ILE A 9 6.18 7.43 -1.10
N ARG A 10 6.07 8.10 -2.25
CA ARG A 10 7.01 7.91 -3.37
C ARG A 10 8.43 8.33 -3.00
N ASP A 11 8.58 9.47 -2.36
CA ASP A 11 9.88 9.99 -1.95
C ASP A 11 10.53 9.06 -0.91
N TYR A 12 9.74 8.54 0.03
CA TYR A 12 10.24 7.59 1.03
C TYR A 12 10.83 6.34 0.38
N PHE A 13 10.09 5.67 -0.53
CA PHE A 13 10.58 4.45 -1.17
C PHE A 13 11.66 4.70 -2.23
N SER A 14 11.74 5.92 -2.78
CA SER A 14 12.88 6.33 -3.61
C SER A 14 14.16 6.45 -2.78
N ALA A 15 14.08 6.93 -1.54
CA ALA A 15 15.20 7.06 -0.63
C ALA A 15 15.54 5.73 0.10
N HIS A 16 14.55 4.85 0.27
CA HIS A 16 14.65 3.58 0.97
C HIS A 16 14.16 2.45 0.06
N PRO A 17 14.95 2.04 -0.95
CA PRO A 17 14.59 0.95 -1.83
C PRO A 17 14.45 -0.34 -1.02
N VAL A 18 13.35 -1.05 -1.24
CA VAL A 18 13.06 -2.34 -0.61
C VAL A 18 12.81 -3.38 -1.68
N GLY A 19 13.19 -4.64 -1.43
CA GLY A 19 12.89 -5.72 -2.35
C GLY A 19 11.39 -6.05 -2.38
N ALA A 20 10.78 -6.00 -3.56
CA ALA A 20 9.42 -6.47 -3.79
C ALA A 20 9.37 -7.54 -4.88
N THR A 21 8.66 -8.63 -4.60
CA THR A 21 8.23 -9.58 -5.64
C THR A 21 6.98 -9.02 -6.29
N ALA A 22 7.05 -8.74 -7.59
CA ALA A 22 5.89 -8.27 -8.33
C ALA A 22 4.73 -9.27 -8.23
N LEU A 23 3.50 -8.77 -8.13
CA LEU A 23 2.32 -9.61 -8.16
C LEU A 23 2.14 -10.21 -9.56
N PRO A 24 1.69 -11.47 -9.69
CA PRO A 24 1.30 -12.02 -10.98
C PRO A 24 0.26 -11.13 -11.69
N PRO A 25 0.30 -10.97 -13.03
CA PRO A 25 -0.57 -10.03 -13.74
C PRO A 25 -2.06 -10.21 -13.47
N GLY A 26 -2.53 -11.45 -13.32
CA GLY A 26 -3.92 -11.75 -13.00
C GLY A 26 -4.34 -11.31 -11.59
N ILE A 27 -3.42 -11.32 -10.62
CA ILE A 27 -3.66 -10.87 -9.24
C ILE A 27 -3.59 -9.33 -9.17
N ALA A 28 -2.60 -8.73 -9.84
CA ALA A 28 -2.46 -7.27 -9.88
C ALA A 28 -3.73 -6.58 -10.40
N LYS A 29 -4.38 -7.17 -11.42
CA LYS A 29 -5.67 -6.68 -11.97
C LYS A 29 -6.84 -6.76 -11.00
N LYS A 30 -6.79 -7.65 -10.01
CA LYS A 30 -7.85 -7.80 -8.98
C LYS A 30 -7.71 -6.78 -7.85
N LEU A 31 -6.57 -6.10 -7.74
CA LEU A 31 -6.41 -4.99 -6.80
C LEU A 31 -7.21 -3.80 -7.29
N ALA A 32 -8.34 -3.53 -6.66
CA ALA A 32 -9.21 -2.41 -6.97
C ALA A 32 -9.77 -1.79 -5.69
N ARG A 33 -9.98 -0.47 -5.68
CA ARG A 33 -10.62 0.21 -4.56
C ARG A 33 -12.04 -0.30 -4.34
N GLY A 34 -12.47 -0.33 -3.09
CA GLY A 34 -13.77 -0.85 -2.66
C GLY A 34 -13.89 -2.38 -2.69
N GLN A 35 -12.88 -3.09 -3.19
CA GLN A 35 -12.85 -4.55 -3.17
C GLN A 35 -12.02 -5.04 -1.98
N PRO A 36 -12.32 -6.24 -1.45
CA PRO A 36 -11.47 -6.88 -0.46
C PRO A 36 -10.10 -7.19 -1.07
N LEU A 37 -9.06 -7.19 -0.24
CA LEU A 37 -7.75 -7.66 -0.67
C LEU A 37 -7.86 -9.13 -1.14
N PRO A 38 -7.35 -9.48 -2.34
CA PRO A 38 -7.39 -10.85 -2.82
C PRO A 38 -6.67 -11.82 -1.87
N PRO A 39 -7.21 -13.04 -1.68
CA PRO A 39 -6.59 -14.03 -0.82
C PRO A 39 -5.25 -14.51 -1.39
N GLY A 40 -4.34 -14.91 -0.51
CA GLY A 40 -3.03 -15.45 -0.89
C GLY A 40 -1.98 -14.39 -1.27
N ILE A 41 -2.28 -13.10 -1.18
CA ILE A 41 -1.29 -12.03 -1.32
C ILE A 41 -0.52 -11.87 -0.01
N ALA A 42 0.81 -11.91 -0.09
CA ALA A 42 1.66 -11.56 1.04
C ALA A 42 1.46 -10.09 1.40
N LYS A 43 0.95 -9.82 2.60
CA LYS A 43 0.85 -8.47 3.16
C LYS A 43 2.15 -8.15 3.89
N LYS A 44 2.78 -7.03 3.56
CA LYS A 44 3.90 -6.50 4.33
C LYS A 44 3.48 -5.16 4.91
N VAL A 45 3.45 -5.02 6.24
CA VAL A 45 3.13 -3.73 6.87
C VAL A 45 4.14 -2.68 6.42
N ALA A 46 3.66 -1.49 6.05
CA ALA A 46 4.53 -0.39 5.67
C ALA A 46 5.42 0.06 6.84
N PRO A 47 6.66 0.52 6.57
CA PRO A 47 7.58 0.98 7.61
C PRO A 47 6.96 2.00 8.56
N ILE A 48 7.30 1.93 9.85
CA ILE A 48 6.68 2.77 10.87
C ILE A 48 6.95 4.26 10.65
N GLU A 49 8.16 4.58 10.18
CA GLU A 49 8.62 5.93 9.87
C GLU A 49 7.81 6.55 8.74
N LEU A 50 7.43 5.75 7.74
CA LEU A 50 6.55 6.18 6.66
C LEU A 50 5.12 6.39 7.18
N ARG A 51 4.58 5.42 7.94
CA ARG A 51 3.20 5.49 8.44
C ARG A 51 2.96 6.69 9.35
N GLN A 52 3.96 7.10 10.14
CA GLN A 52 3.88 8.29 10.98
C GLN A 52 3.84 9.61 10.19
N ARG A 53 4.23 9.60 8.91
CA ARG A 53 4.25 10.77 8.02
C ARG A 53 3.05 10.83 7.07
N VAL A 54 2.24 9.78 7.02
CA VAL A 54 1.08 9.66 6.14
C VAL A 54 -0.18 9.59 7.02
N PRO A 55 -0.95 10.68 7.15
CA PRO A 55 -2.14 10.72 8.00
C PRO A 55 -3.14 9.58 7.75
N MET A 56 -3.35 9.16 6.50
CA MET A 56 -4.19 7.99 6.15
C MET A 56 -3.69 6.66 6.73
N CYS A 57 -2.42 6.55 7.10
CA CYS A 57 -1.87 5.37 7.77
C CYS A 57 -2.05 5.39 9.28
N MET A 58 -2.70 6.44 9.81
CA MET A 58 -3.00 6.61 11.21
C MET A 58 -4.48 6.30 11.43
N ASN A 59 -4.80 5.67 12.57
CA ASN A 59 -6.15 5.43 13.09
C ASN A 59 -7.09 4.62 12.16
N GLY A 60 -7.30 3.34 12.46
CA GLY A 60 -8.34 2.50 11.81
C GLY A 60 -8.02 2.04 10.39
N TRP A 61 -6.88 2.45 9.84
CA TRP A 61 -6.39 2.05 8.53
C TRP A 61 -5.10 1.24 8.63
N GLU A 62 -4.98 0.23 7.77
CA GLU A 62 -3.78 -0.57 7.61
C GLU A 62 -3.05 -0.16 6.33
N CYS A 63 -1.80 0.27 6.47
CA CYS A 63 -0.93 0.58 5.34
C CYS A 63 -0.01 -0.59 5.07
N ILE A 64 -0.15 -1.22 3.90
CA ILE A 64 0.62 -2.39 3.52
C ILE A 64 1.25 -2.24 2.14
N LEU A 65 2.32 -2.98 1.90
CA LEU A 65 2.86 -3.28 0.59
C LEU A 65 2.29 -4.59 0.08
N ALA A 66 1.85 -4.57 -1.18
CA ALA A 66 1.38 -5.72 -1.95
C ALA A 66 2.13 -5.73 -3.30
N GLY A 67 3.20 -6.52 -3.36
CA GLY A 67 4.17 -6.43 -4.44
C GLY A 67 4.80 -5.04 -4.52
N ALA A 68 4.69 -4.38 -5.68
CA ALA A 68 5.26 -3.06 -5.92
C ALA A 68 4.35 -1.89 -5.49
N ASP A 69 3.12 -2.19 -5.08
CA ASP A 69 2.10 -1.21 -4.75
C ASP A 69 1.96 -1.04 -3.23
N MET A 70 1.60 0.16 -2.79
CA MET A 70 1.16 0.41 -1.42
C MET A 70 -0.36 0.53 -1.39
N LEU A 71 -0.99 -0.18 -0.46
CA LEU A 71 -2.43 -0.21 -0.27
C LEU A 71 -2.80 0.40 1.08
N ILE A 72 -3.92 1.10 1.11
CA ILE A 72 -4.60 1.53 2.34
C ILE A 72 -5.81 0.61 2.49
N LEU A 73 -5.86 -0.18 3.57
CA LEU A 73 -6.97 -1.08 3.87
C LEU A 73 -7.75 -0.58 5.07
N ASP A 74 -9.07 -0.73 5.02
CA ASP A 74 -9.89 -0.66 6.22
C ASP A 74 -9.49 -1.80 7.17
N ALA A 75 -9.09 -1.49 8.40
CA ALA A 75 -8.57 -2.49 9.34
C ALA A 75 -9.65 -3.47 9.85
N VAL A 76 -10.93 -3.10 9.74
CA VAL A 76 -12.06 -3.92 10.20
C VAL A 76 -12.53 -4.84 9.08
N HIS A 77 -12.70 -4.30 7.87
CA HIS A 77 -13.31 -5.00 6.74
C HIS A 77 -12.28 -5.62 5.78
N GLY A 78 -11.01 -5.20 5.84
CA GLY A 78 -9.96 -5.63 4.90
C GLY A 78 -10.16 -5.14 3.46
N THR A 79 -11.03 -4.13 3.28
CA THR A 79 -11.37 -3.53 2.00
C THR A 79 -10.32 -2.50 1.59
N ILE A 80 -9.94 -2.50 0.31
CA ILE A 80 -8.98 -1.54 -0.23
C ILE A 80 -9.63 -0.16 -0.33
N ALA A 81 -9.21 0.78 0.50
CA ALA A 81 -9.65 2.18 0.43
C ALA A 81 -8.88 2.97 -0.62
N ASP A 82 -7.57 2.77 -0.72
CA ASP A 82 -6.75 3.46 -1.72
C ASP A 82 -5.51 2.66 -2.15
N ILE A 83 -4.93 3.05 -3.29
CA ILE A 83 -3.80 2.38 -3.91
C ILE A 83 -2.79 3.39 -4.46
N VAL A 84 -1.53 3.26 -4.07
CA VAL A 84 -0.39 3.94 -4.70
C VAL A 84 0.41 2.94 -5.49
N ARG A 85 0.36 3.08 -6.82
CA ARG A 85 0.98 2.11 -7.73
C ARG A 85 2.48 2.33 -7.91
N GLY A 86 3.22 1.23 -7.95
CA GLY A 86 4.64 1.20 -8.34
C GLY A 86 5.52 2.10 -7.49
N VAL A 87 5.35 2.04 -6.16
CA VAL A 87 6.15 2.80 -5.21
C VAL A 87 7.45 2.10 -4.88
N VAL A 88 7.47 0.76 -4.99
CA VAL A 88 8.69 -0.04 -4.88
C VAL A 88 9.19 -0.41 -6.27
N ARG A 89 10.51 -0.40 -6.49
CA ARG A 89 11.17 -0.76 -7.74
C ARG A 89 12.19 -1.86 -7.54
#